data_AF-A0A319D917-F1
#
_entry.id   AF-A0A319D917-F1
#
_cell.length_a   1.000
_cell.length_b   1.000
_cell.length_c   1.000
_cell.angle_alpha   90.00
_cell.angle_beta   90.00
_cell.angle_gamma   90.00
#
_symmetry.space_group_name_H-M   'P 1'
#
loop_
_entity.id
_entity.type
_entity.pdbx_description
1 polymer ?
#
loop_
_entity_poly.entity_id
_entity_poly.type
_entity_poly.pdbx_seq_one_letter_code
_entity_poly.pdbx_strand_id
1 'polypeptide(L)'
;MDQRLCRSVLLLLGWCNRIREFYESDKVVAAVCHGPAALVNVKLSDGTYLVAGQVVTGLSDAEEEVLQFTNDMPFSLETKLRGRGGEV
;
A
#
# COMPACT_ATOMS: atom_id res chain seq x y z
N MET A 1 28.42 -2.45 -2.83
CA MET A 1 26.99 -2.80 -2.76
C MET A 1 26.67 -3.16 -1.32
N ASP A 2 26.02 -2.28 -0.57
CA ASP A 2 25.77 -2.45 0.87
C ASP A 2 24.71 -3.54 1.12
N GLN A 3 25.08 -4.57 1.89
CA GLN A 3 24.21 -5.68 2.26
C GLN A 3 22.97 -5.23 3.07
N ARG A 4 23.01 -4.04 3.70
CA ARG A 4 21.86 -3.42 4.38
C ARG A 4 20.80 -2.93 3.40
N LEU A 5 21.21 -2.34 2.27
CA LEU A 5 20.28 -1.92 1.21
C LEU A 5 19.61 -3.14 0.55
N CYS A 6 20.38 -4.22 0.36
CA CYS A 6 19.86 -5.46 -0.21
C CYS A 6 18.81 -6.13 0.69
N ARG A 7 19.03 -6.15 2.01
CA ARG A 7 18.06 -6.68 3.00
C ARG A 7 16.76 -5.87 3.07
N SER A 8 16.84 -4.54 3.05
CA SER A 8 15.65 -3.67 3.08
C SER A 8 14.78 -3.85 1.83
N VAL A 9 15.39 -3.99 0.65
CA VAL A 9 14.68 -4.23 -0.60
C VAL A 9 14.09 -5.65 -0.64
N LEU A 10 14.82 -6.66 -0.18
CA LEU A 10 14.33 -8.05 -0.12
C LEU A 10 13.14 -8.23 0.84
N LEU A 11 13.14 -7.54 1.99
CA LEU A 11 12.01 -7.57 2.93
C LEU A 11 10.76 -6.91 2.33
N LEU A 12 10.92 -5.77 1.67
CA LEU A 12 9.81 -5.06 1.00
C LEU A 12 9.24 -5.86 -0.17
N LEU A 13 10.10 -6.50 -0.96
CA LEU A 13 9.68 -7.38 -2.06
C LEU A 13 8.99 -8.65 -1.53
N GLY A 14 9.50 -9.25 -0.45
CA GLY A 14 8.88 -10.40 0.19
C GLY A 14 7.49 -10.09 0.72
N TRP A 15 7.30 -8.92 1.32
CA TRP A 15 6.01 -8.44 1.79
C TRP A 15 4.99 -8.28 0.65
N CYS A 16 5.37 -7.59 -0.43
CA CYS A 16 4.48 -7.39 -1.57
C CYS A 16 4.12 -8.72 -2.24
N ASN A 17 5.08 -9.64 -2.38
CA ASN A 17 4.83 -10.95 -2.97
C ASN A 17 3.87 -11.77 -2.12
N ARG A 18 3.99 -11.76 -0.78
CA ARG A 18 3.08 -12.48 0.11
C ARG A 18 1.65 -11.97 0.02
N ILE A 19 1.45 -10.64 -0.05
CA ILE A 19 0.11 -10.07 -0.18
C ILE A 19 -0.50 -10.44 -1.54
N ARG A 20 0.28 -10.35 -2.63
CA ARG A 20 -0.14 -10.82 -3.95
C ARG A 20 -0.57 -12.28 -3.92
N GLU A 21 0.27 -13.16 -3.37
CA GLU A 21 -0.02 -14.60 -3.27
C GLU A 21 -1.35 -14.86 -2.57
N PHE A 22 -1.67 -14.13 -1.49
CA PHE A 22 -2.93 -14.27 -0.78
C PHE A 22 -4.11 -13.82 -1.64
N TYR A 23 -4.02 -12.63 -2.22
CA TYR A 23 -5.07 -12.07 -3.06
C TYR A 23 -5.37 -12.94 -4.29
N GLU A 24 -4.33 -13.38 -5.02
CA GLU A 24 -4.46 -14.23 -6.20
C GLU A 24 -4.85 -15.67 -5.89
N SER A 25 -4.81 -16.08 -4.62
CA SER A 25 -5.32 -17.38 -4.15
C SER A 25 -6.72 -17.29 -3.54
N ASP A 26 -7.50 -16.27 -3.90
CA ASP A 26 -8.85 -16.01 -3.38
C ASP A 26 -8.93 -15.91 -1.85
N LYS A 27 -7.85 -15.48 -1.18
CA LYS A 27 -7.83 -15.24 0.27
C LYS A 27 -8.16 -13.79 0.58
N VAL A 28 -8.77 -13.59 1.74
CA VAL A 28 -9.09 -12.25 2.26
C VAL A 28 -7.80 -11.50 2.61
N VAL A 29 -7.67 -10.29 2.08
CA VAL A 29 -6.67 -9.29 2.46
C VAL A 29 -7.43 -8.09 3.01
N ALA A 30 -7.10 -7.68 4.24
CA ALA A 30 -7.74 -6.55 4.91
C ALA A 30 -6.68 -5.64 5.52
N ALA A 31 -6.96 -4.34 5.55
CA ALA A 31 -6.12 -3.33 6.14
C ALA A 31 -7.00 -2.18 6.68
N VAL A 32 -6.55 -1.52 7.76
CA VAL A 32 -7.34 -0.49 8.46
C VAL A 32 -6.45 0.70 8.84
N CYS A 33 -7.03 1.90 8.88
CA CYS A 33 -6.32 3.16 9.19
C CYS A 33 -5.16 3.40 8.20
N HIS A 34 -3.89 3.38 8.63
CA HIS A 34 -2.72 3.45 7.75
C HIS A 34 -2.32 2.12 7.11
N GLY A 35 -2.90 1.00 7.53
CA GLY A 35 -2.60 -0.33 6.99
C GLY A 35 -2.61 -0.42 5.45
N PRO A 36 -3.52 0.26 4.73
CA PRO A 36 -3.52 0.31 3.26
C PRO A 36 -2.22 0.84 2.64
N ALA A 37 -1.37 1.56 3.39
CA ALA A 37 -0.01 1.93 2.95
C ALA A 37 0.83 0.70 2.58
N ALA A 38 0.55 -0.46 3.17
CA ALA A 38 1.18 -1.73 2.81
C ALA A 38 0.76 -2.25 1.43
N LEU A 39 -0.35 -1.75 0.87
CA LEU A 39 -0.95 -2.21 -0.39
C LEU A 39 -0.57 -1.32 -1.59
N VAL A 40 -0.19 -0.06 -1.38
CA VAL A 40 -0.01 0.95 -2.45
C VAL A 40 1.09 0.64 -3.47
N ASN A 41 1.96 -0.33 -3.19
CA ASN A 41 3.00 -0.80 -4.12
C ASN A 41 2.88 -2.29 -4.45
N VAL A 42 1.84 -2.98 -3.95
CA VAL A 42 1.58 -4.37 -4.34
C VAL A 42 1.08 -4.37 -5.76
N LYS A 43 1.84 -5.02 -6.65
CA LYS A 43 1.42 -5.31 -8.01
C LYS A 43 0.98 -6.76 -8.11
N LEU A 44 -0.05 -7.05 -8.91
CA LEU A 44 -0.47 -8.39 -9.27
C LEU A 44 0.47 -8.99 -10.33
N SER A 45 0.28 -10.26 -10.64
CA SER A 45 1.06 -11.03 -11.61
C SER A 45 0.93 -10.48 -13.04
N ASP A 46 -0.17 -9.77 -13.35
CA ASP A 46 -0.37 -9.05 -14.61
C ASP A 46 0.32 -7.66 -14.64
N GLY A 47 0.94 -7.23 -13.54
CA GLY A 47 1.64 -5.96 -13.40
C GLY A 47 0.77 -4.77 -12.98
N THR A 48 -0.54 -4.93 -12.86
CA THR A 48 -1.46 -3.92 -12.32
C THR A 48 -1.29 -3.76 -10.82
N TYR A 49 -1.71 -2.63 -10.24
CA TYR A 49 -1.73 -2.47 -8.79
C TYR A 49 -2.90 -3.25 -8.20
N LEU A 50 -2.69 -3.90 -7.05
CA LEU A 50 -3.75 -4.65 -6.35
C LEU A 50 -4.99 -3.80 -6.08
N VAL A 51 -4.80 -2.50 -5.79
CA VAL A 51 -5.89 -1.58 -5.48
C VAL A 51 -6.58 -1.01 -6.73
N ALA A 52 -6.09 -1.27 -7.94
CA ALA A 52 -6.65 -0.69 -9.16
C ALA A 52 -8.06 -1.23 -9.43
N GLY A 53 -9.04 -0.33 -9.61
CA GLY A 53 -10.45 -0.68 -9.83
C GLY A 53 -11.14 -1.30 -8.61
N GLN A 54 -10.52 -1.23 -7.43
CA GLN A 54 -11.10 -1.70 -6.17
C GLN A 54 -11.66 -0.51 -5.38
N VAL A 55 -12.82 -0.71 -4.75
CA VAL A 55 -13.33 0.20 -3.71
C VAL A 55 -12.50 -0.01 -2.45
N VAL A 56 -11.75 1.01 -2.04
CA VAL A 56 -10.81 0.93 -0.93
C VAL A 56 -10.95 2.14 -0.01
N THR A 57 -10.53 1.99 1.24
CA THR A 57 -10.50 3.09 2.21
C THR A 57 -9.23 3.00 3.04
N GLY A 58 -8.92 4.06 3.76
CA GLY A 58 -7.76 4.22 4.65
C GLY A 58 -7.89 5.52 5.42
N LEU A 59 -6.86 5.90 6.16
CA LEU A 59 -6.83 7.23 6.75
C LEU A 59 -6.94 8.30 5.64
N SER A 60 -7.93 9.17 5.77
CA SER A 60 -8.15 10.27 4.83
C SER A 60 -7.11 11.38 5.00
N ASP A 61 -6.94 12.17 3.95
CA ASP A 61 -6.04 13.32 3.99
C ASP A 61 -6.48 14.36 5.03
N ALA A 62 -7.80 14.51 5.22
CA ALA A 62 -8.38 15.40 6.22
C ALA A 62 -8.14 14.90 7.67
N GLU A 63 -8.25 13.60 7.92
CA GLU A 63 -7.93 13.03 9.24
C GLU A 63 -6.45 13.22 9.58
N GLU A 64 -5.55 13.02 8.61
CA GLU A 64 -4.11 13.23 8.81
C GLU A 64 -3.77 14.70 9.11
N GLU A 65 -4.46 15.66 8.48
CA GLU A 65 -4.32 17.09 8.78
C GLU A 65 -4.75 17.42 10.21
N VAL A 66 -5.87 16.85 10.68
CA VAL A 66 -6.35 17.01 12.07
C VAL A 66 -5.36 16.42 13.08
N LEU A 67 -4.71 15.32 12.73
CA LEU A 67 -3.65 14.70 13.55
C LEU A 67 -2.31 15.46 13.49
N GLN A 68 -2.18 16.42 12.57
CA GLN A 68 -0.99 17.26 12.36
C GLN A 68 0.28 16.50 11.95
N PHE A 69 0.15 15.30 11.37
CA PHE A 69 1.29 14.49 10.89
C PHE A 69 1.55 14.60 9.39
N THR A 70 0.77 15.41 8.66
CA THR A 70 0.87 15.54 7.19
C THR A 70 2.30 15.79 6.69
N ASN A 71 3.08 16.59 7.41
CA ASN A 71 4.46 16.94 7.04
C ASN A 71 5.49 15.87 7.42
N ASP A 72 5.14 14.94 8.31
CA ASP A 72 6.01 13.85 8.75
C ASP A 72 5.84 12.59 7.89
N MET A 73 4.73 12.50 7.16
CA MET A 73 4.41 11.36 6.33
C MET A 73 5.20 11.37 5.00
N PRO A 74 5.72 10.21 4.55
CA PRO A 74 6.47 10.11 3.30
C PRO A 74 5.59 10.33 2.06
N PHE A 75 4.27 10.19 2.21
CA PHE A 75 3.25 10.48 1.20
C PHE A 75 1.86 10.52 1.88
N SER A 76 0.89 11.18 1.26
CA SER A 76 -0.51 11.12 1.68
C SER A 76 -1.16 9.80 1.23
N LEU A 77 -1.77 9.07 2.15
CA LEU A 77 -2.27 7.72 1.90
C LEU A 77 -3.45 7.72 0.91
N GLU A 78 -4.46 8.56 1.15
CA GLU A 78 -5.63 8.67 0.29
C GLU A 78 -5.24 9.08 -1.13
N THR A 79 -4.44 10.15 -1.28
CA THR A 79 -3.95 10.58 -2.60
C THR A 79 -3.15 9.47 -3.29
N LYS A 80 -2.34 8.71 -2.54
CA LYS A 80 -1.57 7.61 -3.13
C LYS A 80 -2.46 6.46 -3.60
N LEU A 81 -3.46 6.06 -2.83
CA LEU A 81 -4.43 5.03 -3.20
C LEU A 81 -5.18 5.42 -4.49
N ARG A 82 -5.68 6.66 -4.55
CA ARG A 82 -6.33 7.22 -5.75
C ARG A 82 -5.39 7.23 -6.96
N GLY A 83 -4.13 7.63 -6.76
CA GLY A 83 -3.09 7.60 -7.80
C GLY A 83 -2.67 6.21 -8.27
N ARG A 84 -3.06 5.14 -7.56
CA ARG A 84 -2.91 3.74 -7.99
C ARG A 84 -4.16 3.15 -8.65
N GLY A 85 -5.20 3.98 -8.85
CA GLY A 85 -6.47 3.56 -9.43
C GLY A 85 -7.45 2.98 -8.42
N GLY A 86 -7.22 3.16 -7.12
CA GLY A 86 -8.20 2.84 -6.09
C GLY A 86 -9.36 3.83 -6.10
N GLU A 87 -10.56 3.32 -5.92
CA GLU A 87 -11.77 4.11 -5.71
C GLU A 87 -11.88 4.41 -4.21
N VAL A 88 -11.36 5.58 -3.82
CA VAL A 88 -11.32 6.13 -2.45
C VAL A 88 -12.38 7.18 -2.24
#